data_AF-A0A235FIV9-F1
#
_entry.id   AF-A0A235FIV9-F1
#
_cell.length_a   1.000
_cell.length_b   1.000
_cell.length_c   1.000
_cell.angle_alpha   90.00
_cell.angle_beta   90.00
_cell.angle_gamma   90.00
#
_symmetry.space_group_name_H-M   'P 1'
#
loop_
_entity.id
_entity.type
_entity.pdbx_description
1 polymer ?
#
loop_
_entity_poly.entity_id
_entity_poly.type
_entity_poly.pdbx_seq_one_letter_code
_entity_poly.pdbx_strand_id
1 'polypeptide(L)' 'MTDVECRRCGNVVTVEKSSWHQTSVQWSTASATACPALSEQDDMHPALRMCVDVHASIKAAAVEGLIGGLD' A
#
# COMPACT_ATOMS: atom_id res chain seq x y z
N MET A 1 10.04 -0.22 -9.66
CA MET A 1 8.93 0.36 -8.86
C MET A 1 7.61 -0.05 -9.48
N THR A 2 6.61 -0.43 -8.68
CA THR A 2 5.30 -0.92 -9.13
C THR A 2 4.19 -0.27 -8.30
N ASP A 3 3.20 0.33 -8.94
CA ASP A 3 2.02 0.85 -8.25
C ASP A 3 1.02 -0.26 -7.92
N VAL A 4 0.54 -0.27 -6.69
CA VAL A 4 -0.44 -1.23 -6.18
C VAL A 4 -1.66 -0.46 -5.68
N GLU A 5 -2.80 -0.75 -6.29
CA GLU A 5 -4.09 -0.24 -5.84
C GLU A 5 -4.71 -1.17 -4.79
N CYS A 6 -5.19 -0.60 -3.69
CA CYS A 6 -5.95 -1.32 -2.69
C CYS A 6 -7.31 -1.72 -3.27
N ARG A 7 -7.57 -3.02 -3.37
CA ARG A 7 -8.84 -3.56 -3.92
C ARG A 7 -10.09 -3.16 -3.12
N ARG A 8 -9.93 -2.69 -1.87
CA ARG A 8 -11.04 -2.32 -0.99
C ARG A 8 -11.42 -0.84 -1.07
N CYS A 9 -10.43 0.04 -1.22
CA CYS A 9 -10.64 1.49 -1.13
C CYS A 9 -10.08 2.29 -2.30
N GLY A 10 -9.42 1.65 -3.26
CA GLY A 10 -8.78 2.32 -4.39
C GLY A 10 -7.49 3.06 -4.04
N ASN A 11 -6.97 2.94 -2.82
CA ASN A 11 -5.77 3.66 -2.43
C ASN A 11 -4.53 3.12 -3.14
N VAL A 12 -3.75 3.99 -3.80
CA VAL A 12 -2.56 3.60 -4.54
C VAL A 12 -1.29 3.82 -3.71
N VAL A 13 -0.44 2.80 -3.66
CA VAL A 13 0.90 2.86 -3.07
C VAL A 13 1.94 2.40 -4.07
N THR A 14 3.11 3.00 -4.04
CA THR A 14 4.22 2.59 -4.91
C THR A 14 5.12 1.64 -4.13
N VAL A 15 5.31 0.44 -4.66
CA VAL A 15 6.14 -0.60 -4.06
C VAL A 15 7.43 -0.73 -4.85
N GLU A 16 8.55 -0.67 -4.15
CA GLU A 16 9.88 -0.89 -4.71
C GLU A 16 10.53 -2.09 -4.04
N LYS A 17 11.08 -3.00 -4.85
CA LYS A 17 11.88 -4.11 -4.36
C LYS A 17 13.35 -3.73 -4.46
N SER A 18 13.93 -3.22 -3.38
CA SER A 18 15.33 -2.78 -3.35
C SER A 18 16.31 -3.95 -3.15
N SER A 19 15.85 -5.10 -2.65
CA SER A 19 16.60 -6.37 -2.67
C SER A 19 15.68 -7.59 -2.61
N TRP A 20 16.23 -8.80 -2.70
CA TRP A 20 15.46 -10.04 -2.55
C TRP A 20 14.66 -10.13 -1.25
N HIS A 21 15.19 -9.58 -0.16
CA HIS A 21 14.55 -9.61 1.17
C HIS A 21 13.97 -8.26 1.62
N GLN A 22 14.20 -7.18 0.86
CA GLN A 22 13.77 -5.84 1.25
C GLN A 22 12.82 -5.26 0.20
N THR A 23 11.65 -4.86 0.67
CA THR A 23 10.64 -4.15 -0.12
C THR A 23 10.32 -2.83 0.59
N SER A 24 10.52 -1.73 -0.11
CA SER A 24 10.14 -0.39 0.32
C SER A 24 8.74 -0.06 -0.20
N VAL A 25 7.89 0.51 0.63
CA VAL A 25 6.53 0.93 0.25
C VAL A 25 6.43 2.42 0.47
N GLN A 26 6.21 3.17 -0.60
CA GLN A 26 5.93 4.60 -0.55
C GLN A 26 4.43 4.84 -0.65
N TRP A 27 3.93 5.61 0.31
CA TRP A 27 2.53 5.94 0.42
C TRP A 27 2.28 7.27 -0.30
N SER A 28 1.41 7.24 -1.32
CA SER A 28 1.04 8.48 -2.02
C SER A 28 -0.06 9.21 -1.26
N THR A 29 0.15 10.50 -1.00
CA THR A 29 -0.78 11.34 -0.22
C THR A 29 -2.16 11.49 -0.88
N ALA A 30 -2.25 11.28 -2.20
CA ALA A 30 -3.46 11.50 -2.99
C ALA A 30 -4.59 10.48 -2.74
N SER A 31 -4.29 9.35 -2.10
CA SER A 31 -5.20 8.22 -2.00
C SER A 31 -5.83 8.02 -0.60
N ALA A 32 -5.40 8.79 0.39
CA ALA A 32 -5.87 8.66 1.78
C ALA A 32 -7.26 9.26 2.04
N THR A 33 -7.80 10.10 1.15
CA THR A 33 -9.00 10.89 1.47
C THR A 33 -10.31 10.09 1.42
N ALA A 34 -10.34 8.91 0.78
CA ALA A 34 -11.57 8.14 0.56
C ALA A 34 -11.56 6.74 1.20
N CYS A 35 -10.54 6.37 1.98
CA CYS A 35 -10.45 5.01 2.50
C CYS A 35 -11.33 4.82 3.74
N PRO A 36 -12.39 3.98 3.70
CA PRO A 36 -13.26 3.76 4.86
C PRO A 36 -12.50 3.20 6.06
N ALA A 37 -11.46 2.38 5.85
CA ALA A 37 -10.62 1.90 6.93
C ALA A 37 -9.87 3.03 7.68
N LEU A 38 -9.63 4.18 7.04
CA LEU A 38 -9.04 5.35 7.72
C LEU A 38 -10.10 6.12 8.53
N SER A 39 -11.36 6.10 8.09
CA SER A 39 -12.50 6.62 8.86
C SER A 39 -12.80 5.77 10.09
N GLU A 40 -12.58 4.46 10.02
CA GLU A 40 -12.67 3.56 11.18
C GLU A 40 -11.52 3.76 12.19
N GLN A 41 -10.47 4.51 11.82
CA GLN A 41 -9.35 4.89 12.69
C GLN A 41 -9.45 6.35 13.15
N ASP A 42 -10.65 6.87 13.38
CA ASP A 42 -10.83 8.28 13.78
C ASP A 42 -10.12 8.62 15.10
N ASP A 43 -10.10 7.68 16.06
CA ASP A 43 -9.38 7.79 17.34
C ASP A 43 -7.85 7.77 17.21
N MET A 44 -7.30 7.48 16.02
CA MET A 44 -5.87 7.52 15.76
C MET A 44 -5.43 8.88 15.22
N HIS A 45 -4.23 9.31 15.65
CA HIS A 45 -3.62 10.52 15.14
C HIS A 45 -3.52 10.44 13.60
N PRO A 46 -3.89 11.49 12.83
CA PRO A 46 -3.97 11.43 11.37
C PRO A 46 -2.70 10.92 10.68
N ALA A 47 -1.53 11.23 11.25
CA ALA A 47 -0.22 10.78 10.77
C ALA A 47 0.03 9.27 10.93
N LEU A 48 -0.77 8.57 11.74
CA LEU A 48 -0.67 7.13 12.01
C LEU A 48 -1.78 6.32 11.34
N ARG A 49 -2.79 6.98 10.77
CA ARG A 49 -3.88 6.28 10.08
C ARG A 49 -3.32 5.65 8.81
N MET A 50 -3.50 4.35 8.66
CA MET A 50 -3.02 3.60 7.51
C MET A 50 -4.07 2.62 7.02
N CYS A 51 -4.14 2.42 5.71
CA CYS A 51 -5.03 1.41 5.14
C CYS A 51 -4.42 0.03 5.38
N VAL A 52 -4.96 -0.72 6.34
CA VAL A 52 -4.46 -2.08 6.63
C VAL A 52 -4.71 -3.06 5.47
N ASP A 53 -5.78 -2.84 4.70
CA ASP A 53 -6.16 -3.69 3.56
C ASP A 53 -5.19 -3.55 2.36
N VAL A 54 -4.50 -2.42 2.21
CA VAL A 54 -3.51 -2.28 1.12
C VAL A 54 -2.37 -3.27 1.30
N HIS A 55 -2.04 -3.64 2.54
CA HIS A 55 -1.00 -4.64 2.82
C HIS A 55 -1.39 -6.02 2.27
N ALA A 56 -2.68 -6.37 2.29
CA ALA A 56 -3.17 -7.59 1.64
C ALA A 56 -3.03 -7.49 0.11
N SER A 57 -3.30 -6.32 -0.47
CA SER A 57 -3.16 -6.07 -1.91
C SER A 57 -1.69 -6.14 -2.35
N ILE A 58 -0.75 -5.58 -1.57
CA ILE A 58 0.70 -5.69 -1.81
C ILE A 58 1.15 -7.14 -1.76
N LYS A 59 0.73 -7.91 -0.74
CA LYS A 59 1.06 -9.35 -0.64
C LYS A 59 0.55 -10.15 -1.83
N ALA A 60 -0.69 -9.88 -2.27
CA ALA A 60 -1.24 -10.51 -3.46
C ALA A 60 -0.38 -10.19 -4.69
N ALA A 61 -0.08 -8.91 -4.93
CA ALA A 61 0.75 -8.48 -6.05
C ALA A 61 2.18 -9.07 -6.00
N ALA A 62 2.75 -9.31 -4.81
CA ALA A 62 4.03 -9.98 -4.65
C ALA A 62 3.96 -11.47 -5.03
N VAL A 63 2.93 -12.18 -4.57
CA VAL A 63 2.69 -13.60 -4.90
C VAL A 63 2.39 -13.77 -6.39
N GLU A 64 1.65 -12.83 -6.98
CA GLU A 64 1.32 -12.78 -8.40
C GLU A 64 2.54 -12.40 -9.28
N GLY A 65 3.69 -12.07 -8.68
CA GLY A 65 4.91 -11.69 -9.40
C GLY A 65 4.87 -10.30 -10.02
N LEU A 66 3.88 -9.48 -9.68
CA LEU A 66 3.72 -8.11 -10.17
C LEU A 66 4.72 -7.14 -9.53
N ILE A 67 5.23 -7.50 -8.35
CA ILE A 67 6.28 -6.78 -7.62
C ILE A 67 7.59 -7.55 -7.80
N GLY A 68 8.36 -7.24 -8.84
CA GLY A 68 9.41 -8.21 -9.21
C GLY A 68 10.45 -7.87 -10.25
N GLY A 69 10.78 -6.60 -10.47
CA GLY A 69 12.05 -6.24 -11.13
C GLY A 69 13.08 -5.83 -10.08
N LEU A 70 14.08 -6.69 -9.81
CA LEU A 70 15.39 -6.19 -9.36
C LEU A 70 16.07 -5.76 -10.66
N ASP A 71 16.06 -4.46 -10.97
CA ASP A 71 16.98 -3.93 -11.98
C ASP A 71 18.39 -3.85 -11.36
#